data_AF-A0A1Q8CG28-F1
#
_entry.id   AF-A0A1Q8CG28-F1
#
_cell.length_a   1.000
_cell.length_b   1.000
_cell.length_c   1.000
_cell.angle_alpha   90.00
_cell.angle_beta   90.00
_cell.angle_gamma   90.00
#
_symmetry.space_group_name_H-M   'P 1'
#
loop_
_entity.id
_entity.type
_entity.pdbx_description
1 polymer ?
#
loop_
_entity_poly.entity_id
_entity_poly.type
_entity_poly.pdbx_seq_one_letter_code
_entity_poly.pdbx_strand_id
1 'polypeptide(L)'
;MTLAHLHWLESRPPRAILRRDSGNWALQAALDRRGLGPVAGVDEAGRGACAGPLVIASCVLRPGDAARFEGLTDSKLLTAAARDRMYDLVLRRALDYAVVVVPVEEVDQLGVHVSNIEGMRRAIAQLRVHPGYVLIDGFRVPGLTAPSIPVIKGDQAVACVAAASVLAKVTRDRIMTELHESLPVYGFDEHKGYCTGAHSAALAAHGPSPAHRWSYVNVAAAGMAHGLRPPHPVALSVAAAAVVQNGRSTPVEQEERETA
;
A
#
# COMPACT_ATOMS: atom_id res chain seq x y z
N MET A 1 -34.45 -48.36 -4.06
CA MET A 1 -33.54 -47.34 -4.62
C MET A 1 -33.85 -46.01 -3.96
N THR A 2 -33.16 -45.77 -2.86
CA THR A 2 -33.53 -44.90 -1.74
C THR A 2 -33.32 -43.41 -2.04
N LEU A 3 -34.26 -42.61 -1.55
CA LEU A 3 -34.32 -41.15 -1.52
C LEU A 3 -33.06 -40.50 -0.90
N ALA A 4 -31.99 -40.33 -1.67
CA ALA A 4 -30.76 -39.68 -1.18
C ALA A 4 -30.24 -38.54 -2.08
N HIS A 5 -31.03 -38.06 -3.05
CA HIS A 5 -30.55 -37.12 -4.07
C HIS A 5 -31.17 -35.72 -4.04
N LEU A 6 -32.06 -35.40 -3.08
CA LEU A 6 -32.86 -34.16 -3.11
C LEU A 6 -32.65 -33.19 -1.94
N HIS A 7 -31.60 -33.35 -1.12
CA HIS A 7 -31.37 -32.45 0.03
C HIS A 7 -30.34 -31.34 -0.19
N TRP A 8 -29.69 -31.25 -1.36
CA TRP A 8 -28.60 -30.30 -1.59
C TRP A 8 -29.00 -28.98 -2.28
N LEU A 9 -30.25 -28.83 -2.72
CA LEU A 9 -30.67 -27.70 -3.56
C LEU A 9 -31.32 -26.51 -2.83
N GLU A 10 -31.53 -26.57 -1.51
CA GLU A 10 -32.39 -25.56 -0.84
C GLU A 10 -31.80 -24.81 0.36
N SER A 11 -30.59 -25.11 0.80
CA SER A 11 -29.95 -24.32 1.86
C SER A 11 -29.05 -23.24 1.26
N ARG A 12 -29.64 -22.27 0.52
CA ARG A 12 -28.95 -21.00 0.33
C ARG A 12 -28.77 -20.38 1.72
N PRO A 13 -27.54 -20.07 2.17
CA PRO A 13 -27.37 -19.40 3.45
C PRO A 13 -28.19 -18.11 3.41
N PRO A 14 -28.97 -17.82 4.47
CA PRO A 14 -29.81 -16.62 4.48
C PRO A 14 -28.95 -15.40 4.19
N ARG A 15 -29.47 -14.49 3.35
CA ARG A 15 -28.73 -13.28 2.95
C ARG A 15 -28.21 -12.55 4.19
N ALA A 16 -26.96 -12.10 4.14
CA ALA A 16 -26.41 -11.29 5.21
C ALA A 16 -27.18 -9.96 5.27
N ILE A 17 -27.85 -9.71 6.40
CA ILE A 17 -28.47 -8.41 6.65
C ILE A 17 -27.35 -7.49 7.13
N LEU A 18 -26.96 -6.55 6.27
CA LEU A 18 -26.13 -5.42 6.65
C LEU A 18 -27.04 -4.38 7.31
N ARG A 19 -26.83 -4.14 8.60
CA ARG A 19 -27.56 -3.05 9.26
C ARG A 19 -26.92 -1.73 8.84
N ARG A 20 -27.72 -0.85 8.23
CA ARG A 20 -27.25 0.44 7.68
C ARG A 20 -26.72 1.39 8.75
N ASP A 21 -27.19 1.25 9.99
CA ASP A 21 -26.75 1.98 11.17
C ASP A 21 -25.31 1.66 11.62
N SER A 22 -24.75 0.53 11.17
CA SER A 22 -23.44 0.05 11.64
C SER A 22 -22.26 0.69 10.89
N GLY A 23 -22.52 1.60 9.96
CA GLY A 23 -21.49 2.33 9.22
C GLY A 23 -20.43 1.42 8.61
N ASN A 24 -19.15 1.81 8.74
CA ASN A 24 -18.01 1.04 8.25
C ASN A 24 -17.73 -0.27 9.03
N TRP A 25 -18.48 -0.57 10.09
CA TRP A 25 -18.38 -1.85 10.81
C TRP A 25 -19.29 -2.94 10.24
N ALA A 26 -20.25 -2.57 9.37
CA ALA A 26 -21.31 -3.47 8.93
C ALA A 26 -20.79 -4.77 8.27
N LEU A 27 -19.78 -4.66 7.39
CA LEU A 27 -19.26 -5.79 6.63
C LEU A 27 -18.49 -6.77 7.52
N GLN A 28 -17.50 -6.29 8.29
CA GLN A 28 -16.74 -7.15 9.20
C GLN A 28 -17.65 -7.84 10.23
N ALA A 29 -18.60 -7.10 10.81
CA ALA A 29 -19.52 -7.67 11.80
C ALA A 29 -20.46 -8.72 11.20
N ALA A 30 -20.83 -8.58 9.93
CA ALA A 30 -21.60 -9.59 9.22
C ALA A 30 -20.80 -10.87 8.97
N LEU A 31 -19.52 -10.76 8.62
CA LEU A 31 -18.61 -11.90 8.47
C LEU A 31 -18.39 -12.62 9.80
N ASP A 32 -18.11 -11.87 10.88
CA ASP A 32 -17.95 -12.42 12.23
C ASP A 32 -19.21 -13.21 12.67
N ARG A 33 -20.40 -12.63 12.52
CA ARG A 33 -21.68 -13.29 12.87
C ARG A 33 -21.97 -14.55 12.05
N ARG A 34 -21.31 -14.71 10.90
CA ARG A 34 -21.44 -15.88 10.02
C ARG A 34 -20.36 -16.94 10.28
N GLY A 35 -19.53 -16.76 11.30
CA GLY A 35 -18.45 -17.71 11.62
C GLY A 35 -17.26 -17.62 10.67
N LEU A 36 -17.13 -16.53 9.93
CA LEU A 36 -15.99 -16.24 9.05
C LEU A 36 -14.96 -15.34 9.73
N GLY A 37 -15.18 -14.96 10.99
CA GLY A 37 -14.22 -14.23 11.80
C GLY A 37 -13.07 -15.13 12.30
N PRO A 38 -12.00 -14.54 12.82
CA PRO A 38 -11.75 -13.10 12.92
C PRO A 38 -11.43 -12.48 11.55
N VAL A 39 -11.91 -11.26 11.32
CA VAL A 39 -11.73 -10.54 10.04
C VAL A 39 -10.51 -9.63 10.11
N ALA A 40 -9.57 -9.81 9.20
CA ALA A 40 -8.44 -8.91 9.01
C ALA A 40 -8.75 -7.87 7.92
N GLY A 41 -8.37 -6.62 8.18
CA GLY A 41 -8.23 -5.59 7.14
C GLY A 41 -6.76 -5.46 6.74
N VAL A 42 -6.49 -5.06 5.49
CA VAL A 42 -5.14 -4.75 5.01
C VAL A 42 -5.16 -3.54 4.08
N ASP A 43 -4.18 -2.65 4.24
CA ASP A 43 -4.02 -1.43 3.45
C ASP A 43 -2.53 -1.01 3.39
N GLU A 44 -2.18 -0.12 2.47
CA GLU A 44 -0.83 0.41 2.28
C GLU A 44 -0.72 1.93 2.36
N ALA A 45 0.50 2.40 2.62
CA ALA A 45 0.91 3.79 2.49
C ALA A 45 2.18 3.90 1.65
N GLY A 46 2.24 4.92 0.79
CA GLY A 46 3.43 5.23 -0.01
C GLY A 46 3.50 4.62 -1.39
N ARG A 47 2.44 3.97 -1.88
CA ARG A 47 2.39 3.41 -3.24
C ARG A 47 2.64 4.45 -4.35
N GLY A 48 2.22 5.69 -4.14
CA GLY A 48 2.40 6.79 -5.10
C GLY A 48 3.66 7.63 -4.91
N ALA A 49 4.47 7.37 -3.88
CA ALA A 49 5.65 8.17 -3.57
C ALA A 49 6.88 7.68 -4.35
N CYS A 50 7.69 8.59 -4.87
CA CYS A 50 8.94 8.24 -5.55
C CYS A 50 10.13 8.13 -4.60
N ALA A 51 9.93 8.37 -3.29
CA ALA A 51 10.95 8.21 -2.26
C ALA A 51 10.40 7.56 -0.98
N GLY A 52 11.31 6.92 -0.24
CA GLY A 52 11.06 6.20 1.00
C GLY A 52 10.39 4.84 0.80
N PRO A 53 10.16 4.07 1.88
CA PRO A 53 9.62 2.73 1.78
C PRO A 53 8.13 2.71 1.43
N LEU A 54 7.67 1.56 0.95
CA LEU A 54 6.26 1.20 0.94
C LEU A 54 5.93 0.56 2.29
N VAL A 55 4.87 0.98 2.95
CA VAL A 55 4.48 0.42 4.25
C VAL A 55 3.09 -0.20 4.11
N ILE A 56 2.96 -1.44 4.54
CA ILE A 56 1.70 -2.18 4.51
C ILE A 56 1.36 -2.56 5.95
N ALA A 57 0.09 -2.50 6.32
CA ALA A 57 -0.35 -2.99 7.60
C ALA A 57 -1.55 -3.91 7.46
N SER A 58 -1.67 -4.88 8.36
CA SER A 58 -2.88 -5.65 8.56
C SER A 58 -3.37 -5.49 9.99
N CYS A 59 -4.68 -5.39 10.18
CA CYS A 59 -5.29 -5.17 11.48
C CYS A 59 -6.55 -6.02 11.66
N VAL A 60 -6.65 -6.67 12.82
CA VAL A 60 -7.83 -7.41 13.28
C VAL A 60 -8.43 -6.64 14.45
N LEU A 61 -9.66 -6.16 14.30
CA LEU A 61 -10.38 -5.47 15.38
C LEU A 61 -11.20 -6.47 16.19
N ARG A 62 -11.40 -6.18 17.48
CA ARG A 62 -12.25 -7.02 18.34
C ARG A 62 -13.72 -6.88 17.93
N PRO A 63 -14.48 -7.98 17.82
CA PRO A 63 -15.93 -7.90 17.64
C PRO A 63 -16.57 -7.09 18.78
N GLY A 64 -17.47 -6.17 18.45
CA GLY A 64 -18.17 -5.33 19.44
C GLY A 64 -17.44 -4.05 19.87
N ASP A 65 -16.22 -3.80 19.39
CA ASP A 65 -15.44 -2.61 19.77
C ASP A 65 -15.82 -1.32 19.01
N ALA A 66 -16.87 -1.34 18.19
CA ALA A 66 -17.24 -0.21 17.33
C ALA A 66 -17.34 1.13 18.07
N ALA A 67 -17.99 1.15 19.24
CA ALA A 67 -18.15 2.35 20.05
C ALA A 67 -16.83 2.90 20.63
N ARG A 68 -15.73 2.13 20.59
CA ARG A 68 -14.41 2.55 21.06
C ARG A 68 -13.60 3.26 19.99
N PHE A 69 -13.96 3.06 18.72
CA PHE A 69 -13.25 3.59 17.54
C PHE A 69 -14.07 4.69 16.87
N GLU A 70 -14.64 5.60 17.65
CA GLU A 70 -15.35 6.76 17.13
C GLU A 70 -14.42 7.60 16.22
N GLY A 71 -14.93 7.94 15.04
CA GLY A 71 -14.17 8.69 14.03
C GLY A 71 -13.15 7.87 13.24
N LEU A 72 -13.04 6.54 13.43
CA LEU A 72 -12.20 5.70 12.59
C LEU A 72 -12.71 5.70 11.14
N THR A 73 -11.88 6.21 10.24
CA THR A 73 -12.14 6.35 8.80
C THR A 73 -10.80 6.37 8.06
N ASP A 74 -10.83 6.62 6.75
CA ASP A 74 -9.64 6.82 5.91
C ASP A 74 -8.66 7.78 6.58
N SER A 75 -7.41 7.31 6.70
CA SER A 75 -6.34 8.01 7.39
C SER A 75 -6.03 9.40 6.80
N LYS A 76 -6.38 9.62 5.53
CA LYS A 76 -6.23 10.89 4.81
C LYS A 76 -7.28 11.93 5.21
N LEU A 77 -8.43 11.49 5.74
CA LEU A 77 -9.51 12.36 6.21
C LEU A 77 -9.31 12.81 7.67
N LEU A 78 -8.36 12.19 8.38
CA LEU A 78 -7.99 12.57 9.73
C LEU A 78 -6.92 13.66 9.73
N THR A 79 -7.03 14.62 10.65
CA THR A 79 -5.92 15.52 10.97
C THR A 79 -4.75 14.72 11.55
N ALA A 80 -3.51 15.22 11.44
CA ALA A 80 -2.33 14.52 11.95
C ALA A 80 -2.48 14.11 13.43
N ALA A 81 -2.92 15.04 14.28
CA ALA A 81 -3.14 14.77 15.70
C ALA A 81 -4.27 13.75 15.96
N ALA A 82 -5.36 13.79 15.19
CA ALA A 82 -6.43 12.79 15.32
C ALA A 82 -5.95 11.40 14.86
N ARG A 83 -5.15 11.37 13.79
CA ARG A 83 -4.56 10.15 13.24
C ARG A 83 -3.57 9.51 14.21
N ASP A 84 -2.72 10.27 14.88
CA ASP A 84 -1.81 9.74 15.92
C ASP A 84 -2.59 9.17 17.12
N ARG A 85 -3.63 9.87 17.61
CA ARG A 85 -4.49 9.33 18.66
C ARG A 85 -5.17 8.03 18.25
N MET A 86 -5.62 7.95 16.98
CA MET A 86 -6.23 6.75 16.43
C MET A 86 -5.20 5.61 16.30
N TYR A 87 -3.97 5.91 15.87
CA TYR A 87 -2.87 4.95 15.81
C TYR A 87 -2.62 4.31 17.18
N ASP A 88 -2.46 5.12 18.23
CA ASP A 88 -2.24 4.60 19.57
C ASP A 88 -3.44 3.80 20.10
N LEU A 89 -4.66 4.21 19.74
CA LEU A 89 -5.87 3.47 20.08
C LEU A 89 -5.90 2.10 19.40
N VAL A 90 -5.59 2.03 18.10
CA VAL A 90 -5.51 0.77 17.34
C VAL A 90 -4.45 -0.14 17.95
N LEU A 91 -3.24 0.34 18.23
CA LEU A 91 -2.19 -0.47 18.86
C LEU A 91 -2.62 -1.08 20.20
N ARG A 92 -3.33 -0.30 21.03
CA ARG A 92 -3.81 -0.78 22.34
C ARG A 92 -5.00 -1.74 22.24
N ARG A 93 -5.88 -1.57 21.25
CA ARG A 93 -7.19 -2.23 21.21
C ARG A 93 -7.38 -3.28 20.13
N ALA A 94 -6.57 -3.29 19.08
CA ALA A 94 -6.63 -4.34 18.08
C ALA A 94 -6.51 -5.72 18.75
N LEU A 95 -7.24 -6.70 18.21
CA LEU A 95 -7.05 -8.10 18.60
C LEU A 95 -5.66 -8.56 18.17
N ASP A 96 -5.26 -8.19 16.97
CA ASP A 96 -3.92 -8.41 16.43
C ASP A 96 -3.64 -7.43 15.28
N TYR A 97 -2.36 -7.19 14.99
CA TYR A 97 -1.94 -6.37 13.85
C TYR A 97 -0.50 -6.71 13.45
N ALA A 98 -0.13 -6.35 12.23
CA ALA A 98 1.22 -6.40 11.74
C ALA A 98 1.50 -5.20 10.83
N VAL A 99 2.75 -4.74 10.82
CA VAL A 99 3.22 -3.66 9.94
C VAL A 99 4.48 -4.13 9.23
N VAL A 100 4.47 -4.09 7.91
CA VAL A 100 5.57 -4.51 7.04
C VAL A 100 6.10 -3.28 6.31
N VAL A 101 7.39 -3.01 6.48
CA VAL A 101 8.12 -1.99 5.74
C VAL A 101 8.85 -2.67 4.59
N VAL A 102 8.49 -2.31 3.37
CA VAL A 102 9.14 -2.78 2.14
C VAL A 102 10.14 -1.72 1.70
N PRO A 103 11.45 -2.04 1.70
CA PRO A 103 12.50 -1.07 1.46
C PRO A 103 12.54 -0.64 -0.02
N VAL A 104 13.20 0.48 -0.30
CA VAL A 104 13.27 1.10 -1.64
C VAL A 104 13.87 0.14 -2.66
N GLU A 105 14.90 -0.59 -2.25
CA GLU A 105 15.63 -1.56 -3.06
C GLU A 105 14.71 -2.68 -3.53
N GLU A 106 13.83 -3.18 -2.65
CA GLU A 106 12.85 -4.22 -3.02
C GLU A 106 11.79 -3.66 -3.98
N VAL A 107 11.30 -2.44 -3.71
CA VAL A 107 10.34 -1.77 -4.61
C VAL A 107 10.92 -1.59 -6.00
N ASP A 108 12.17 -1.20 -6.10
CA ASP A 108 12.85 -1.05 -7.37
C ASP A 108 13.11 -2.39 -8.05
N GLN A 109 13.52 -3.44 -7.33
CA GLN A 109 13.81 -4.75 -7.92
C GLN A 109 12.56 -5.48 -8.43
N LEU A 110 11.41 -5.36 -7.74
CA LEU A 110 10.19 -6.11 -8.06
C LEU A 110 9.13 -5.26 -8.78
N GLY A 111 9.23 -3.94 -8.67
CA GLY A 111 8.19 -3.00 -9.05
C GLY A 111 7.13 -2.83 -7.96
N VAL A 112 6.54 -1.62 -7.90
CA VAL A 112 5.66 -1.21 -6.80
C VAL A 112 4.40 -2.07 -6.65
N HIS A 113 3.83 -2.56 -7.75
CA HIS A 113 2.62 -3.38 -7.69
C HIS A 113 2.88 -4.76 -7.08
N VAL A 114 3.94 -5.43 -7.53
CA VAL A 114 4.35 -6.75 -7.03
C VAL A 114 4.78 -6.62 -5.57
N SER A 115 5.56 -5.60 -5.25
CA SER A 115 5.99 -5.29 -3.87
C SER A 115 4.81 -5.05 -2.93
N ASN A 116 3.74 -4.39 -3.42
CA ASN A 116 2.54 -4.18 -2.61
C ASN A 116 1.77 -5.48 -2.35
N ILE A 117 1.55 -6.30 -3.39
CA ILE A 117 0.91 -7.62 -3.24
C ILE A 117 1.69 -8.48 -2.24
N GLU A 118 3.00 -8.52 -2.37
CA GLU A 118 3.86 -9.33 -1.50
C GLU A 118 3.91 -8.76 -0.07
N GLY A 119 3.98 -7.43 0.08
CA GLY A 119 3.86 -6.76 1.37
C GLY A 119 2.53 -7.06 2.08
N MET A 120 1.42 -7.08 1.35
CA MET A 120 0.11 -7.47 1.89
C MET A 120 0.08 -8.92 2.36
N ARG A 121 0.66 -9.86 1.58
CA ARG A 121 0.79 -11.26 2.02
C ARG A 121 1.62 -11.37 3.29
N ARG A 122 2.77 -10.70 3.36
CA ARG A 122 3.64 -10.70 4.54
C ARG A 122 2.94 -10.12 5.76
N ALA A 123 2.21 -9.00 5.61
CA ALA A 123 1.47 -8.39 6.71
C ALA A 123 0.40 -9.32 7.26
N ILE A 124 -0.35 -10.00 6.38
CA ILE A 124 -1.38 -10.98 6.80
C ILE A 124 -0.73 -12.21 7.45
N ALA A 125 0.37 -12.72 6.89
CA ALA A 125 1.08 -13.89 7.42
C ALA A 125 1.75 -13.65 8.78
N GLN A 126 2.03 -12.40 9.14
CA GLN A 126 2.60 -12.03 10.45
C GLN A 126 1.55 -11.92 11.56
N LEU A 127 0.25 -11.98 11.23
CA LEU A 127 -0.79 -12.07 12.25
C LEU A 127 -0.65 -13.40 13.01
N ARG A 128 -0.60 -13.31 14.33
CA ARG A 128 -0.62 -14.47 15.25
C ARG A 128 -2.00 -15.12 15.26
N VAL A 129 -3.04 -14.31 15.08
CA VAL A 129 -4.42 -14.79 14.90
C VAL A 129 -4.66 -15.04 13.41
N HIS A 130 -4.80 -16.30 13.02
CA HIS A 130 -5.12 -16.64 11.64
C HIS A 130 -6.51 -16.08 11.28
N PRO A 131 -6.63 -15.18 10.29
CA PRO A 131 -7.91 -14.62 9.92
C PRO A 131 -8.81 -15.69 9.28
N GLY A 132 -10.11 -15.65 9.58
CA GLY A 132 -11.12 -16.42 8.86
C GLY A 132 -11.51 -15.75 7.54
N TYR A 133 -11.30 -14.44 7.42
CA TYR A 133 -11.56 -13.66 6.22
C TYR A 133 -10.66 -12.43 6.14
N VAL A 134 -10.29 -12.01 4.94
CA VAL A 134 -9.47 -10.80 4.70
C VAL A 134 -10.21 -9.80 3.81
N LEU A 135 -10.26 -8.54 4.24
CA LEU A 135 -10.75 -7.41 3.49
C LEU A 135 -9.57 -6.53 3.07
N ILE A 136 -9.44 -6.28 1.77
CA ILE A 136 -8.25 -5.65 1.17
C ILE A 136 -8.68 -4.33 0.54
N ASP A 137 -7.93 -3.24 0.74
CA ASP A 137 -8.21 -2.01 -0.01
C ASP A 137 -7.85 -2.16 -1.50
N GLY A 138 -8.79 -1.76 -2.36
CA GLY A 138 -8.53 -1.50 -3.79
C GLY A 138 -8.52 -2.74 -4.71
N PHE A 139 -7.65 -3.73 -4.49
CA PHE A 139 -7.38 -4.77 -5.49
C PHE A 139 -7.13 -6.18 -4.91
N ARG A 140 -7.23 -7.20 -5.77
CA ARG A 140 -7.10 -8.61 -5.38
C ARG A 140 -5.65 -8.95 -5.02
N VAL A 141 -5.46 -9.64 -3.91
CA VAL A 141 -4.18 -10.26 -3.51
C VAL A 141 -4.29 -11.78 -3.65
N PRO A 142 -3.74 -12.40 -4.70
CA PRO A 142 -3.77 -13.85 -4.84
C PRO A 142 -2.82 -14.52 -3.84
N GLY A 143 -3.05 -15.79 -3.50
CA GLY A 143 -2.13 -16.60 -2.68
C GLY A 143 -2.26 -16.41 -1.16
N LEU A 144 -3.36 -15.84 -0.68
CA LEU A 144 -3.69 -15.81 0.74
C LEU A 144 -4.24 -17.15 1.21
N THR A 145 -3.93 -17.56 2.45
CA THR A 145 -4.44 -18.78 3.08
C THR A 145 -5.88 -18.65 3.56
N ALA A 146 -6.36 -17.42 3.74
CA ALA A 146 -7.73 -17.10 4.09
C ALA A 146 -8.50 -16.58 2.87
N PRO A 147 -9.82 -16.83 2.78
CA PRO A 147 -10.66 -16.22 1.76
C PRO A 147 -10.60 -14.68 1.88
N SER A 148 -10.58 -14.01 0.73
CA SER A 148 -10.39 -12.57 0.68
C SER A 148 -11.20 -11.91 -0.40
N ILE A 149 -11.62 -10.66 -0.16
CA ILE A 149 -12.20 -9.80 -1.20
C ILE A 149 -11.55 -8.41 -1.20
N PRO A 150 -11.30 -7.84 -2.39
CA PRO A 150 -11.02 -6.41 -2.49
C PRO A 150 -12.28 -5.60 -2.20
N VAL A 151 -12.10 -4.48 -1.52
CA VAL A 151 -13.14 -3.50 -1.25
C VAL A 151 -12.70 -2.18 -1.85
N ILE A 152 -13.53 -1.63 -2.74
CA ILE A 152 -13.27 -0.31 -3.33
C ILE A 152 -13.41 0.73 -2.21
N LYS A 153 -12.35 1.53 -2.00
CA LYS A 153 -12.27 2.49 -0.88
C LYS A 153 -12.52 1.79 0.47
N GLY A 154 -11.85 0.67 0.67
CA GLY A 154 -11.97 -0.17 1.85
C GLY A 154 -11.64 0.60 3.13
N ASP A 155 -10.69 1.52 3.09
CA ASP A 155 -10.32 2.42 4.18
C ASP A 155 -11.47 3.36 4.62
N GLN A 156 -12.40 3.69 3.73
CA GLN A 156 -13.63 4.43 4.04
C GLN A 156 -14.79 3.49 4.41
N ALA A 157 -14.86 2.33 3.75
CA ALA A 157 -16.02 1.44 3.82
C ALA A 157 -15.95 0.40 4.94
N VAL A 158 -14.76 0.08 5.46
CA VAL A 158 -14.53 -1.05 6.36
C VAL A 158 -13.58 -0.67 7.50
N ALA A 159 -14.03 -0.83 8.74
CA ALA A 159 -13.29 -0.39 9.92
C ALA A 159 -11.93 -1.08 10.10
N CYS A 160 -11.80 -2.40 9.88
CA CYS A 160 -10.50 -3.08 9.99
C CYS A 160 -9.50 -2.62 8.90
N VAL A 161 -9.99 -2.25 7.70
CA VAL A 161 -9.15 -1.68 6.64
C VAL A 161 -8.75 -0.24 6.98
N ALA A 162 -9.69 0.56 7.51
CA ALA A 162 -9.40 1.90 8.02
C ALA A 162 -8.32 1.87 9.11
N ALA A 163 -8.39 0.92 10.04
CA ALA A 163 -7.39 0.73 11.09
C ALA A 163 -6.02 0.36 10.50
N ALA A 164 -5.97 -0.55 9.52
CA ALA A 164 -4.74 -0.86 8.78
C ALA A 164 -4.18 0.38 8.06
N SER A 165 -5.03 1.19 7.42
CA SER A 165 -4.65 2.45 6.78
C SER A 165 -3.95 3.40 7.74
N VAL A 166 -4.51 3.58 8.94
CA VAL A 166 -3.93 4.42 10.00
C VAL A 166 -2.55 3.89 10.42
N LEU A 167 -2.42 2.57 10.65
CA LEU A 167 -1.15 1.94 11.02
C LEU A 167 -0.08 2.16 9.95
N ALA A 168 -0.41 1.90 8.67
CA ALA A 168 0.51 2.07 7.56
C ALA A 168 0.92 3.54 7.38
N LYS A 169 -0.06 4.46 7.40
CA LYS A 169 0.14 5.89 7.16
C LYS A 169 1.01 6.53 8.23
N VAL A 170 0.69 6.32 9.50
CA VAL A 170 1.45 6.93 10.61
C VAL A 170 2.87 6.36 10.67
N THR A 171 3.02 5.05 10.54
CA THR A 171 4.35 4.42 10.51
C THR A 171 5.20 5.00 9.39
N ARG A 172 4.64 5.10 8.18
CA ARG A 172 5.36 5.68 7.04
C ARG A 172 5.69 7.15 7.24
N ASP A 173 4.74 7.96 7.71
CA ASP A 173 4.96 9.40 7.89
C ASP A 173 6.07 9.68 8.91
N ARG A 174 6.20 8.85 9.96
CA ARG A 174 7.30 8.91 10.92
C ARG A 174 8.65 8.60 10.26
N ILE A 175 8.74 7.50 9.50
CA ILE A 175 9.95 7.15 8.73
C ILE A 175 10.37 8.28 7.78
N MET A 176 9.42 8.90 7.08
CA MET A 176 9.73 10.01 6.17
C MET A 176 10.20 11.27 6.92
N THR A 177 9.77 11.47 8.15
CA THR A 177 10.20 12.59 9.00
C THR A 177 11.62 12.35 9.51
N GLU A 178 11.93 11.14 9.98
CA GLU A 178 13.30 10.73 10.33
C GLU A 178 14.25 10.84 9.12
N LEU A 179 13.77 10.46 7.93
CA LEU A 179 14.56 10.60 6.71
C LEU A 179 14.87 12.07 6.40
N HIS A 180 13.95 13.00 6.66
CA HIS A 180 14.19 14.43 6.48
C HIS A 180 15.34 14.93 7.37
N GLU A 181 15.46 14.44 8.61
CA GLU A 181 16.57 14.83 9.49
C GLU A 181 17.93 14.51 8.86
N SER A 182 18.03 13.37 8.18
CA SER A 182 19.26 12.95 7.48
C SER A 182 19.44 13.59 6.09
N LEU A 183 18.34 13.96 5.43
CA LEU A 183 18.31 14.43 4.04
C LEU A 183 17.39 15.67 3.91
N PRO A 184 17.70 16.79 4.59
CA PRO A 184 16.79 17.91 4.73
C PRO A 184 16.50 18.62 3.41
N VAL A 185 17.44 18.58 2.47
CA VAL A 185 17.34 19.23 1.15
C VAL A 185 16.14 18.76 0.31
N TYR A 186 15.55 17.61 0.65
CA TYR A 186 14.43 17.04 -0.10
C TYR A 186 13.06 17.32 0.50
N GLY A 187 12.91 17.93 1.68
CA GLY A 187 11.58 18.28 2.23
C GLY A 187 10.67 17.08 2.56
N PHE A 188 11.24 15.91 2.90
CA PHE A 188 10.46 14.69 3.15
C PHE A 188 9.50 14.75 4.33
N ASP A 189 9.69 15.65 5.27
CA ASP A 189 8.80 15.91 6.40
C ASP A 189 7.48 16.58 5.97
N GLU A 190 7.46 17.29 4.83
CA GLU A 190 6.23 17.90 4.31
C GLU A 190 5.49 16.95 3.37
N HIS A 191 6.10 16.64 2.22
CA HIS A 191 5.43 15.90 1.14
C HIS A 191 5.61 14.39 1.25
N LYS A 192 6.31 13.88 2.26
CA LYS A 192 6.44 12.43 2.55
C LYS A 192 6.89 11.60 1.34
N GLY A 193 7.74 12.17 0.48
CA GLY A 193 8.27 11.54 -0.73
C GLY A 193 7.32 11.47 -1.94
N TYR A 194 6.13 12.07 -1.87
CA TYR A 194 5.23 12.20 -3.04
C TYR A 194 5.76 13.21 -4.06
N CYS A 195 5.40 13.05 -5.34
CA CYS A 195 5.88 13.88 -6.45
C CYS A 195 5.21 15.27 -6.48
N THR A 196 5.54 16.13 -5.52
CA THR A 196 5.10 17.53 -5.49
C THR A 196 6.04 18.41 -6.33
N GLY A 197 5.64 19.66 -6.58
CA GLY A 197 6.52 20.65 -7.23
C GLY A 197 7.81 20.88 -6.43
N ALA A 198 7.69 21.01 -5.11
CA ALA A 198 8.84 21.16 -4.20
C ALA A 198 9.80 19.96 -4.28
N HIS A 199 9.26 18.74 -4.25
CA HIS A 199 10.09 17.53 -4.36
C HIS A 199 10.77 17.43 -5.73
N SER A 200 10.06 17.78 -6.80
CA SER A 200 10.61 17.77 -8.17
C SER A 200 11.73 18.80 -8.33
N ALA A 201 11.60 19.98 -7.70
CA ALA A 201 12.64 21.00 -7.69
C ALA A 201 13.89 20.54 -6.91
N ALA A 202 13.71 19.95 -5.73
CA ALA A 202 14.82 19.39 -4.96
C ALA A 202 15.55 18.28 -5.72
N LEU A 203 14.79 17.38 -6.35
CA LEU A 203 15.33 16.30 -7.16
C LEU A 203 16.10 16.82 -8.39
N ALA A 204 15.62 17.88 -9.04
CA ALA A 204 16.32 18.52 -10.15
C ALA A 204 17.61 19.22 -9.69
N ALA A 205 17.62 19.85 -8.51
CA ALA A 205 18.77 20.58 -7.98
C ALA A 205 19.86 19.65 -7.43
N HIS A 206 19.48 18.55 -6.78
CA HIS A 206 20.40 17.72 -5.99
C HIS A 206 20.58 16.29 -6.53
N GLY A 207 19.78 15.88 -7.51
CA GLY A 207 19.74 14.50 -7.99
C GLY A 207 19.10 13.54 -6.95
N PRO A 208 18.90 12.27 -7.31
CA PRO A 208 18.35 11.26 -6.40
C PRO A 208 19.31 10.87 -5.27
N SER A 209 18.77 10.75 -4.06
CA SER A 209 19.43 10.13 -2.90
C SER A 209 19.17 8.60 -2.82
N PRO A 210 19.83 7.87 -1.90
CA PRO A 210 19.55 6.44 -1.67
C PRO A 210 18.09 6.13 -1.31
N ALA A 211 17.35 7.13 -0.81
CA ALA A 211 15.95 6.94 -0.47
C ALA A 211 14.99 7.03 -1.68
N HIS A 212 15.48 7.38 -2.86
CA HIS A 212 14.65 7.50 -4.07
C HIS A 212 14.52 6.16 -4.80
N ARG A 213 13.30 5.90 -5.27
CA ARG A 213 12.95 4.70 -6.05
C ARG A 213 13.27 4.94 -7.52
N TRP A 214 14.37 4.36 -8.01
CA TRP A 214 14.83 4.47 -9.38
C TRP A 214 13.89 3.85 -10.42
N SER A 215 12.93 3.03 -9.99
CA SER A 215 11.83 2.53 -10.83
C SER A 215 10.86 3.62 -11.28
N TYR A 216 10.89 4.81 -10.67
CA TYR A 216 10.07 5.95 -11.04
C TYR A 216 10.75 6.80 -12.13
N VAL A 217 9.99 7.16 -13.17
CA VAL A 217 10.52 7.87 -14.35
C VAL A 217 11.18 9.20 -13.99
N ASN A 218 10.58 9.97 -13.08
CA ASN A 218 11.13 11.27 -12.65
C ASN A 218 12.46 11.12 -11.90
N VAL A 219 12.61 10.04 -11.12
CA VAL A 219 13.85 9.71 -10.39
C VAL A 219 14.95 9.30 -11.36
N ALA A 220 14.65 8.37 -12.27
CA ALA A 220 15.61 7.94 -13.28
C ALA A 220 16.07 9.09 -14.18
N ALA A 221 15.14 9.95 -14.62
CA ALA A 221 15.46 11.13 -15.43
C ALA A 221 16.39 12.12 -14.70
N ALA A 222 16.09 12.44 -13.44
CA ALA A 222 16.96 13.30 -12.63
C ALA A 222 18.33 12.66 -12.39
N GLY A 223 18.38 11.36 -12.12
CA GLY A 223 19.64 10.61 -12.00
C GLY A 223 20.52 10.74 -13.25
N MET A 224 19.94 10.55 -14.44
CA MET A 224 20.67 10.72 -15.71
C MET A 224 21.20 12.14 -15.90
N ALA A 225 20.39 13.17 -15.57
CA ALA A 225 20.80 14.57 -15.68
C ALA A 225 21.99 14.91 -14.75
N HIS A 226 22.12 14.19 -13.63
CA HIS A 226 23.23 14.32 -12.68
C HIS A 226 24.37 13.33 -12.92
N GLY A 227 24.34 12.54 -14.00
CA GLY A 227 25.35 11.53 -14.29
C GLY A 227 25.37 10.33 -13.32
N LEU A 228 24.28 10.13 -12.58
CA LEU A 228 24.11 9.05 -11.60
C LEU A 228 23.47 7.81 -12.24
N ARG A 229 23.66 6.66 -11.59
CA ARG A 229 23.07 5.37 -11.99
C ARG A 229 22.39 4.71 -10.79
N PRO A 230 21.40 3.82 -11.02
CA PRO A 230 20.77 3.07 -9.95
C PRO A 230 21.82 2.27 -9.14
N PRO A 231 21.72 2.24 -7.80
CA PRO A 231 22.68 1.52 -6.95
C PRO A 231 22.44 -0.01 -6.92
N HIS A 232 21.31 -0.48 -7.46
CA HIS A 232 20.94 -1.90 -7.55
C HIS A 232 20.07 -2.13 -8.81
N PRO A 233 19.77 -3.39 -9.17
CA PRO A 233 18.85 -3.69 -10.28
C PRO A 233 17.47 -3.02 -10.08
N VAL A 234 16.86 -2.61 -11.19
CA VAL A 234 15.55 -1.94 -11.22
C VAL A 234 14.65 -2.61 -12.25
N ALA A 235 13.49 -3.09 -11.81
CA ALA A 235 12.37 -3.45 -12.67
C ALA A 235 11.78 -2.17 -13.28
N LEU A 236 12.20 -1.85 -14.50
CA LEU A 236 11.64 -0.72 -15.24
C LEU A 236 10.19 -1.02 -15.63
N SER A 237 9.30 -0.07 -15.35
CA SER A 237 8.01 -0.05 -16.04
C SER A 237 8.22 0.14 -17.54
N VAL A 238 7.29 -0.32 -18.38
CA VAL A 238 7.36 -0.15 -19.85
C VAL A 238 7.61 1.31 -20.24
N ALA A 239 7.00 2.26 -19.52
CA ALA A 239 7.21 3.70 -19.72
C ALA A 239 8.64 4.16 -19.37
N ALA A 240 9.25 3.61 -18.31
CA ALA A 240 10.63 3.92 -17.94
C ALA A 240 11.64 3.30 -18.93
N ALA A 241 11.36 2.10 -19.44
CA ALA A 241 12.18 1.46 -20.47
C ALA A 241 12.21 2.25 -21.78
N ALA A 242 11.07 2.83 -22.19
CA ALA A 242 10.97 3.66 -23.39
C ALA A 242 11.78 4.98 -23.29
N VAL A 243 11.81 5.61 -22.11
CA VAL A 243 12.63 6.82 -21.87
C VAL A 243 14.13 6.51 -21.93
N VAL A 244 14.55 5.35 -21.40
CA VAL A 244 15.96 4.90 -21.48
C VAL A 244 16.39 4.63 -22.93
N GLN A 245 15.48 4.13 -23.78
CA GLN A 245 15.76 3.89 -25.20
C GLN A 245 15.90 5.21 -25.98
N ASN A 246 15.04 6.20 -25.71
CA ASN A 246 15.09 7.50 -26.39
C ASN A 246 16.31 8.35 -26.02
N GLY A 247 16.95 8.09 -24.87
CA GLY A 247 18.19 8.75 -24.45
C GLY A 247 19.48 8.17 -25.05
N ARG A 248 19.40 7.05 -25.80
CA ARG A 248 20.52 6.50 -26.57
C ARG A 248 20.35 6.91 -28.04
N SER A 249 20.77 8.12 -28.38
CA SER A 249 21.02 8.45 -29.79
C SER A 249 22.24 7.63 -30.26
N THR A 250 21.99 6.63 -31.12
CA THR A 250 23.05 6.08 -31.97
C THR A 250 23.63 7.20 -32.82
N PRO A 251 24.96 7.36 -32.93
CA PRO A 251 25.54 8.27 -33.91
C PRO A 251 25.10 7.78 -35.29
N VAL A 252 24.39 8.62 -36.02
CA VAL A 252 24.15 8.40 -37.44
C VAL A 252 25.50 8.68 -38.12
N GLU A 253 26.12 7.64 -38.67
CA GLU A 253 27.21 7.80 -39.63
C GLU A 253 26.67 8.58 -40.83
N GLN A 254 27.05 9.85 -40.93
CA GLN A 254 26.94 10.63 -42.15
C GLN A 254 28.06 10.19 -43.08
N GLU A 255 27.74 9.35 -44.06
CA GLU A 255 28.61 9.11 -45.20
C GLU A 255 28.14 10.03 -46.36
N GLU A 256 28.59 11.29 -46.29
CA GLU A 256 28.64 12.17 -47.46
C GLU A 256 29.97 11.95 -48.19
N ARG A 257 29.91 11.41 -49.42
CA ARG A 257 30.86 11.76 -50.48
C ARG A 257 30.13 11.85 -51.82
N GLU A 258 29.90 13.09 -52.24
CA GLU A 258 29.58 13.46 -53.61
C GLU A 258 30.81 13.32 -54.53
N THR A 259 30.51 13.02 -55.80
CA THR A 259 31.20 13.43 -57.03
C THR A 259 32.60 12.89 -57.39
N ALA A 260 32.60 11.92 -58.31
CA ALA A 260 33.13 12.07 -59.67
C ALA A 260 32.41 11.10 -60.62
#